data_AF-A0A1N6XAD9-F1
#
_entry.id   AF-A0A1N6XAD9-F1
#
_cell.length_a   1.000
_cell.length_b   1.000
_cell.length_c   1.000
_cell.angle_alpha   90.00
_cell.angle_beta   90.00
_cell.angle_gamma   90.00
#
_symmetry.space_group_name_H-M   'P 1'
#
loop_
_entity.id
_entity.type
_entity.pdbx_description
1 polymer ?
#
loop_
_entity_poly.entity_id
_entity_poly.type
_entity_poly.pdbx_seq_one_letter_code
_entity_poly.pdbx_strand_id
1 'polypeptide(L)'
;MGITQAVRKYFLRMVTACALASSATCTLAAGVPEATQNRAVALLKAQNPKASIMSVEAFYASSPSSQVSAVLNASTLVTYMVPGDLKASFAIMLPDGQHMIMGPIVKPEPGVNAANRLATEMKAPEVPEFSLITNSQPVISSAVQAPTVEPSIFDDYRLTPDKLASSEKHGTLNPEEYMAALKGVSAITTGNGPRHVYVFTDPNCPHCRSEYKYSKSHQSEFTFHWIPIYSVTRNPTVSHIALHQPDQAERLSYLDRLMQSPKTAIERESLIATNDVALSMADAQKLYMRLNDRGTPVTLFESPKGGITAVNGSDSKLFEMIKDEMDL
;
A
#
# COMPACT_ATOMS: atom_id res chain seq x y z
N MET A 1 37.54 46.69 -29.73
CA MET A 1 37.25 45.57 -30.67
C MET A 1 37.55 44.26 -29.96
N GLY A 2 36.58 43.36 -29.90
CA GLY A 2 36.78 41.97 -29.47
C GLY A 2 36.50 41.68 -27.99
N ILE A 3 35.68 40.65 -27.74
CA ILE A 3 35.28 40.09 -26.43
C ILE A 3 34.04 40.74 -25.80
N THR A 4 32.92 40.80 -26.54
CA THR A 4 31.58 41.00 -25.93
C THR A 4 30.44 40.46 -26.81
N GLN A 5 30.68 39.38 -27.56
CA GLN A 5 29.65 38.77 -28.43
C GLN A 5 29.61 37.24 -28.44
N ALA A 6 30.43 36.54 -27.64
CA ALA A 6 30.43 35.07 -27.59
C ALA A 6 29.57 34.49 -26.45
N VAL A 7 29.23 35.26 -25.41
CA VAL A 7 28.46 34.74 -24.25
C VAL A 7 26.95 34.87 -24.44
N ARG A 8 26.48 35.71 -25.37
CA ARG A 8 25.04 35.93 -25.62
C ARG A 8 24.39 34.88 -26.54
N LYS A 9 25.19 34.03 -27.20
CA LYS A 9 24.70 32.96 -28.10
C LYS A 9 24.52 31.59 -27.45
N TYR A 10 25.07 31.38 -26.24
CA TYR A 10 24.87 30.15 -25.48
C TYR A 10 23.69 30.23 -24.50
N PHE A 11 23.33 31.42 -24.02
CA PHE A 11 22.20 31.60 -23.10
C PHE A 11 20.82 31.66 -23.79
N LEU A 12 20.78 31.90 -25.11
CA LEU A 12 19.53 32.06 -25.88
C LEU A 12 19.13 30.81 -26.70
N ARG A 13 19.80 29.67 -26.49
CA ARG A 13 19.41 28.37 -27.08
C ARG A 13 18.89 27.35 -26.05
N MET A 14 18.82 27.69 -24.77
CA MET A 14 18.29 26.82 -23.72
C MET A 14 16.90 27.21 -23.22
N VAL A 15 16.34 28.34 -23.69
CA VAL A 15 15.01 28.85 -23.26
C VAL A 15 13.94 28.71 -24.36
N THR A 16 14.29 28.21 -25.55
CA THR A 16 13.34 28.09 -26.68
C THR A 16 13.21 26.64 -27.16
N ALA A 17 12.94 25.72 -26.22
CA ALA A 17 12.53 24.34 -26.51
C ALA A 17 11.61 23.78 -25.40
N CYS A 18 10.79 24.63 -24.78
CA CYS A 18 9.80 24.21 -23.79
C CYS A 18 8.50 25.04 -23.90
N ALA A 19 8.03 25.23 -25.12
CA ALA A 19 6.69 25.71 -25.39
C ALA A 19 6.15 24.86 -26.54
N LEU A 20 5.05 24.15 -26.30
CA LEU A 20 4.40 23.14 -27.17
C LEU A 20 4.79 21.69 -26.88
N ALA A 21 4.49 21.22 -25.66
CA ALA A 21 4.09 19.83 -25.45
C ALA A 21 3.04 19.80 -24.35
N SER A 22 1.86 19.33 -24.73
CA SER A 22 0.69 19.13 -23.86
C SER A 22 1.05 18.31 -22.62
N SER A 23 0.41 18.68 -21.52
CA SER A 23 0.45 18.11 -20.18
C SER A 23 0.30 16.58 -20.16
N ALA A 24 1.42 15.88 -20.19
CA ALA A 24 1.53 14.50 -19.70
C ALA A 24 2.53 14.52 -18.54
N THR A 25 2.03 14.66 -17.32
CA THR A 25 2.82 14.48 -16.10
C THR A 25 3.18 13.00 -15.99
N CYS A 26 4.35 12.65 -16.50
CA CYS A 26 4.96 11.34 -16.33
C CYS A 26 5.36 11.20 -14.84
N THR A 27 4.48 10.62 -14.03
CA THR A 27 4.80 10.24 -12.65
C THR A 27 5.53 8.91 -12.70
N LEU A 28 6.81 8.94 -13.09
CA LEU A 28 7.71 7.83 -12.76
C LEU A 28 7.57 7.62 -11.24
N ALA A 29 7.43 6.37 -10.80
CA ALA A 29 7.56 6.02 -9.39
C ALA A 29 8.98 6.43 -8.97
N ALA A 30 9.12 7.69 -8.58
CA ALA A 30 10.39 8.32 -8.38
C ALA A 30 10.96 7.69 -7.13
N GLY A 31 11.92 6.79 -7.32
CA GLY A 31 12.77 6.34 -6.24
C GLY A 31 13.29 7.58 -5.50
N VAL A 32 13.47 7.45 -4.19
CA VAL A 32 13.99 8.55 -3.35
C VAL A 32 15.29 9.04 -3.99
N PRO A 33 15.43 10.32 -4.35
CA PRO A 33 16.66 10.83 -4.95
C PRO A 33 17.87 10.47 -4.11
N GLU A 34 19.00 10.14 -4.74
CA GLU A 34 20.21 9.67 -4.03
C GLU A 34 20.66 10.66 -2.93
N ALA A 35 20.57 11.97 -3.20
CA ALA A 35 20.86 13.01 -2.21
C ALA A 35 19.95 12.92 -0.98
N THR A 36 18.65 12.67 -1.18
CA THR A 36 17.66 12.47 -0.12
C THR A 36 17.94 11.18 0.66
N GLN A 37 18.32 10.09 -0.03
CA GLN A 37 18.71 8.85 0.65
C GLN A 37 19.93 9.05 1.55
N ASN A 38 20.98 9.66 1.02
CA ASN A 38 22.21 9.96 1.76
C ASN A 38 21.93 10.85 2.97
N ARG A 39 21.04 11.84 2.82
CA ARG A 39 20.62 12.71 3.93
C ARG A 39 19.85 11.94 5.01
N ALA A 40 18.92 11.08 4.62
CA ALA A 40 18.14 10.25 5.55
C ALA A 40 19.05 9.31 6.35
N VAL A 41 20.00 8.66 5.67
CA VAL A 41 20.99 7.79 6.33
C VAL A 41 21.88 8.60 7.28
N ALA A 42 22.34 9.79 6.88
CA ALA A 42 23.16 10.65 7.73
C ALA A 42 22.43 11.08 9.01
N LEU A 43 21.17 11.52 8.90
CA LEU A 43 20.35 11.88 10.06
C LEU A 43 20.13 10.69 11.01
N LEU A 44 19.78 9.53 10.45
CA LEU A 44 19.58 8.33 11.25
C LEU A 44 20.87 7.89 11.95
N LYS A 45 22.01 7.93 11.26
CA LYS A 45 23.32 7.60 11.83
C LYS A 45 23.77 8.60 12.90
N ALA A 46 23.41 9.87 12.78
CA ALA A 46 23.68 10.87 13.82
C ALA A 46 22.91 10.56 15.12
N GLN A 47 21.66 10.09 15.01
CA GLN A 47 20.84 9.73 16.18
C GLN A 47 21.15 8.32 16.70
N ASN A 48 21.46 7.37 15.82
CA ASN A 48 21.75 5.98 16.14
C ASN A 48 22.99 5.48 15.36
N PRO A 49 24.22 5.76 15.84
CA PRO A 49 25.45 5.43 15.12
C PRO A 49 25.60 3.94 14.79
N LYS A 50 25.05 3.08 15.66
CA LYS A 50 25.09 1.62 15.54
C LYS A 50 24.02 1.05 14.61
N ALA A 51 23.05 1.84 14.13
CA ALA A 51 21.95 1.35 13.30
C ALA A 51 22.46 0.83 11.95
N SER A 52 22.07 -0.39 11.57
CA SER A 52 22.26 -0.92 10.21
C SER A 52 21.05 -0.59 9.37
N ILE A 53 21.26 0.14 8.28
CA ILE A 53 20.19 0.51 7.34
C ILE A 53 19.78 -0.72 6.54
N MET A 54 18.48 -1.00 6.49
CA MET A 54 17.92 -2.10 5.71
C MET A 54 17.34 -1.59 4.40
N SER A 55 16.58 -0.49 4.42
CA SER A 55 16.01 0.12 3.22
C SER A 55 15.72 1.62 3.42
N VAL A 56 15.67 2.34 2.29
CA VAL A 56 15.26 3.74 2.20
C VAL A 56 14.26 3.87 1.05
N GLU A 57 13.01 4.21 1.36
CA GLU A 57 11.88 4.19 0.43
C GLU A 57 11.05 5.47 0.55
N ALA A 58 10.25 5.81 -0.46
CA ALA A 58 9.29 6.92 -0.35
C ALA A 58 8.19 6.53 0.65
N PHE A 59 7.80 7.45 1.53
CA PHE A 59 6.73 7.21 2.49
C PHE A 59 5.38 7.55 1.86
N TYR A 60 4.39 6.68 2.05
CA TYR A 60 3.02 6.89 1.61
C TYR A 60 2.07 6.76 2.79
N ALA A 61 1.41 7.86 3.15
CA ALA A 61 0.43 7.91 4.23
C ALA A 61 -0.99 7.71 3.69
N SER A 62 -1.71 6.75 4.26
CA SER A 62 -3.15 6.58 4.11
C SER A 62 -3.92 7.39 5.16
N SER A 63 -3.58 8.68 5.34
CA SER A 63 -4.27 9.53 6.30
C SER A 63 -5.57 10.10 5.71
N PRO A 64 -6.67 10.19 6.49
CA PRO A 64 -7.92 10.79 6.04
C PRO A 64 -7.85 12.32 5.88
N SER A 65 -6.85 12.99 6.50
CA SER A 65 -6.61 14.42 6.31
C SER A 65 -5.73 14.65 5.08
N SER A 66 -6.26 15.36 4.09
CA SER A 66 -5.57 15.68 2.83
C SER A 66 -4.28 16.47 3.03
N GLN A 67 -4.23 17.36 4.04
CA GLN A 67 -3.05 18.16 4.34
C GLN A 67 -1.92 17.33 4.97
N VAL A 68 -2.27 16.46 5.92
CA VAL A 68 -1.28 15.57 6.57
C VAL A 68 -0.75 14.56 5.57
N SER A 69 -1.63 13.99 4.73
CA SER A 69 -1.23 13.07 3.67
C SER A 69 -0.33 13.74 2.64
N ALA A 70 -0.57 14.99 2.27
CA ALA A 70 0.29 15.71 1.33
C ALA A 70 1.73 15.88 1.85
N VAL A 71 1.90 16.24 3.13
CA VAL A 71 3.23 16.39 3.74
C VAL A 71 3.91 15.03 3.90
N LEU A 72 3.18 14.03 4.38
CA LEU A 72 3.75 12.71 4.61
C LEU A 72 4.08 11.97 3.31
N ASN A 73 3.31 12.15 2.24
CA ASN A 73 3.58 11.51 0.94
C ASN A 73 4.86 12.02 0.25
N ALA A 74 5.40 13.16 0.70
CA ALA A 74 6.70 13.67 0.25
C ALA A 74 7.85 13.26 1.19
N SER A 75 7.57 12.46 2.22
CA SER A 75 8.56 12.01 3.21
C SER A 75 9.31 10.76 2.76
N THR A 76 10.40 10.45 3.44
CA THR A 76 11.24 9.26 3.18
C THR A 76 11.18 8.31 4.38
N LEU A 77 10.83 7.05 4.15
CA LEU A 77 10.84 5.99 5.15
C LEU A 77 12.23 5.32 5.18
N VAL A 78 12.82 5.21 6.36
CA VAL A 78 14.06 4.49 6.60
C VAL A 78 13.78 3.32 7.53
N THR A 79 14.03 2.10 7.05
CA THR A 79 13.98 0.89 7.87
C THR A 79 15.38 0.53 8.33
N TYR A 80 15.56 0.29 9.63
CA TYR A 80 16.87 0.02 10.22
C TYR A 80 16.79 -0.96 11.38
N MET A 81 17.94 -1.47 11.79
CA MET A 81 18.07 -2.40 12.92
C MET A 81 19.23 -1.94 13.81
N VAL A 82 19.00 -1.92 15.12
CA VAL A 82 20.05 -1.63 16.10
C VAL A 82 20.61 -2.96 16.62
N PRO A 83 21.93 -3.16 16.69
CA PRO A 83 22.52 -4.37 17.25
C PRO A 83 22.02 -4.63 18.68
N GLY A 84 21.45 -5.82 18.89
CA GLY A 84 20.82 -6.21 20.16
C GLY A 84 19.29 -6.14 20.13
N ASP A 85 18.70 -5.41 19.20
CA ASP A 85 17.25 -5.38 19.01
C ASP A 85 16.80 -6.54 18.12
N LEU A 86 15.71 -7.20 18.53
CA LEU A 86 15.11 -8.31 17.78
C LEU A 86 14.15 -7.86 16.68
N LYS A 87 13.87 -6.56 16.58
CA LYS A 87 12.86 -6.01 15.66
C LYS A 87 13.46 -4.88 14.84
N ALA A 88 13.10 -4.85 13.55
CA ALA A 88 13.36 -3.70 12.71
C ALA A 88 12.59 -2.49 13.25
N SER A 89 13.26 -1.35 13.26
CA SER A 89 12.68 -0.05 13.60
C SER A 89 12.53 0.77 12.32
N PHE A 90 11.66 1.77 12.38
CA PHE A 90 11.43 2.70 11.27
C PHE A 90 11.61 4.14 11.73
N ALA A 91 12.04 4.97 10.80
CA ALA A 91 12.11 6.42 10.95
C ALA A 91 11.58 7.07 9.68
N ILE A 92 10.91 8.21 9.82
CA ILE A 92 10.37 8.97 8.68
C ILE A 92 11.09 10.31 8.63
N MET A 93 11.88 10.54 7.59
CA MET A 93 12.46 11.85 7.31
C MET A 93 11.43 12.71 6.59
N LEU A 94 11.14 13.88 7.14
CA LEU A 94 10.19 14.83 6.58
C LEU A 94 10.72 15.46 5.28
N PRO A 95 9.85 16.08 4.45
CA PRO A 95 10.25 16.63 3.16
C PRO A 95 11.29 17.76 3.25
N ASP A 96 11.45 18.37 4.42
CA ASP A 96 12.50 19.37 4.68
C ASP A 96 13.92 18.79 4.70
N GLY A 97 14.06 17.46 4.78
CA GLY A 97 15.36 16.79 4.84
C GLY A 97 16.19 17.11 6.09
N GLN A 98 15.58 17.70 7.12
CA GLN A 98 16.22 18.10 8.37
C GLN A 98 15.63 17.37 9.57
N HIS A 99 14.34 17.08 9.54
CA HIS A 99 13.65 16.45 10.65
C HIS A 99 13.37 14.98 10.37
N MET A 100 13.49 14.19 11.44
CA MET A 100 13.21 12.76 11.42
C MET A 100 12.30 12.40 12.59
N ILE A 101 11.18 11.76 12.28
CA ILE A 101 10.26 11.20 13.26
C ILE A 101 10.72 9.77 13.53
N MET A 102 11.07 9.48 14.78
CA MET A 102 11.48 8.15 15.23
C MET A 102 10.48 7.58 16.23
N GLY A 103 10.30 6.26 16.19
CA GLY A 103 9.51 5.53 17.18
C GLY A 103 8.20 4.97 16.64
N PRO A 104 7.47 4.20 17.45
CA PRO A 104 6.21 3.59 17.03
C PRO A 104 5.19 4.68 16.71
N ILE A 105 4.57 4.61 15.52
CA ILE A 105 3.37 5.41 15.23
C ILE A 105 2.24 4.80 16.06
N VAL A 106 1.97 5.40 17.21
CA VAL A 106 0.82 5.02 18.03
C VAL A 106 -0.41 5.62 17.36
N LYS A 107 -1.29 4.78 16.81
CA LYS A 107 -2.62 5.21 16.41
C LYS A 107 -3.33 5.70 17.69
N PRO A 108 -3.78 6.95 17.76
CA PRO A 108 -4.48 7.42 18.96
C PRO A 108 -5.65 6.49 19.22
N GLU A 109 -5.76 5.96 20.43
CA GLU A 109 -6.91 5.13 20.79
C GLU A 109 -8.18 5.97 20.60
N PRO A 110 -9.21 5.42 19.92
CA PRO A 110 -10.47 6.11 19.73
C PRO A 110 -11.19 6.18 21.09
N GLY A 111 -10.90 7.21 21.89
CA GLY A 111 -11.55 7.31 23.20
C GLY A 111 -11.18 8.46 24.12
N VAL A 112 -10.09 9.21 23.91
CA VAL A 112 -9.68 10.25 24.86
C VAL A 112 -9.66 11.63 24.21
N ASN A 113 -10.84 12.27 24.19
CA ASN A 113 -11.10 13.71 24.04
C ASN A 113 -10.01 14.55 23.34
N ALA A 114 -10.09 14.64 22.02
CA ALA A 114 -9.31 15.58 21.20
C ALA A 114 -9.65 17.07 21.47
N ALA A 115 -10.66 17.37 22.28
CA ALA A 115 -11.19 18.72 22.46
C ALA A 115 -10.42 19.60 23.47
N ASN A 116 -9.45 19.09 24.23
CA ASN A 116 -8.80 19.85 25.32
C ASN A 116 -7.28 20.04 25.23
N ARG A 117 -6.65 19.76 24.09
CA ARG A 117 -5.24 20.16 23.90
C ARG A 117 -5.17 21.60 23.43
N LEU A 118 -5.17 22.52 24.40
CA LEU A 118 -4.70 23.89 24.22
C LEU A 118 -3.38 23.86 23.45
N ALA A 119 -3.35 24.57 22.32
CA ALA A 119 -2.18 24.77 21.48
C ALA A 119 -1.06 25.37 22.33
N THR A 120 -0.21 24.51 22.87
CA THR A 120 1.06 24.94 23.43
C THR A 120 1.97 25.11 22.22
N GLU A 121 2.23 26.36 21.84
CA GLU A 121 3.19 26.71 20.80
C GLU A 121 4.54 26.04 21.14
N MET A 122 4.85 24.96 20.45
CA MET A 122 6.16 24.34 20.55
C MET A 122 7.14 25.23 19.80
N LYS A 123 7.92 26.01 20.55
CA LYS A 123 9.02 26.79 19.99
C LYS A 123 10.08 25.83 19.45
N ALA A 124 10.39 25.93 18.17
CA ALA A 124 11.39 25.08 17.53
C ALA A 124 12.75 25.24 18.23
N PRO A 125 13.44 24.15 18.59
CA PRO A 125 14.78 24.22 19.14
C PRO A 125 15.76 24.75 18.08
N GLU A 126 16.71 25.59 18.52
CA GLU A 126 17.76 26.13 17.66
C GLU A 126 18.68 25.00 17.18
N VAL A 127 18.90 24.94 15.85
CA VAL A 127 19.66 23.88 15.19
C VAL A 127 21.16 24.16 15.32
N PRO A 128 21.98 23.23 15.85
CA PRO A 128 23.44 23.38 15.84
C PRO A 128 24.01 23.17 14.42
N GLU A 129 24.92 24.05 14.00
CA GLU A 129 25.65 23.95 12.73
C GLU A 129 26.48 22.66 12.68
N PHE A 130 26.24 21.84 11.65
CA PHE A 130 26.96 20.59 11.41
C PHE A 130 28.09 20.81 10.42
N SER A 131 29.35 20.62 10.85
CA SER A 131 30.51 20.64 9.95
C SER A 131 30.66 19.30 9.22
N LEU A 132 30.79 19.36 7.90
CA LEU A 132 31.00 18.19 7.02
C LEU A 132 32.42 17.63 7.23
N ILE A 133 32.51 16.38 7.72
CA ILE A 133 33.77 15.62 7.75
C ILE A 133 33.71 14.57 6.63
N THR A 134 34.54 14.74 5.60
CA THR A 134 34.76 13.79 4.53
C THR A 134 35.95 12.90 4.87
N ASN A 135 35.71 11.63 5.20
CA ASN A 135 36.76 10.61 5.30
C ASN A 135 36.44 9.46 4.34
N SER A 136 37.28 9.33 3.31
CA SER A 136 37.25 8.26 2.31
C SER A 136 38.27 7.18 2.72
N GLN A 137 37.82 5.97 3.03
CA GLN A 137 38.70 4.79 3.08
C GLN A 137 38.15 3.69 2.15
N PRO A 138 39.03 2.97 1.43
CA PRO A 138 38.64 1.89 0.53
C PRO A 138 38.40 0.60 1.31
N VAL A 139 37.23 -0.01 1.12
CA VAL A 139 36.88 -1.32 1.69
C VAL A 139 37.22 -2.40 0.66
N ILE A 140 38.07 -3.35 1.05
CA ILE A 140 38.46 -4.51 0.25
C ILE A 140 37.31 -5.53 0.28
N SER A 141 36.77 -5.86 -0.88
CA SER A 141 35.62 -6.75 -1.06
C SER A 141 36.08 -8.21 -1.19
N SER A 142 35.73 -9.05 -0.21
CA SER A 142 35.87 -10.50 -0.31
C SER A 142 34.64 -11.11 -0.96
N ALA A 143 34.85 -11.84 -2.05
CA ALA A 143 33.80 -12.52 -2.79
C ALA A 143 33.22 -13.69 -1.98
N VAL A 144 32.02 -13.48 -1.40
CA VAL A 144 31.18 -14.54 -0.84
C VAL A 144 30.37 -15.15 -1.99
N GLN A 145 30.53 -16.45 -2.23
CA GLN A 145 29.69 -17.19 -3.19
C GLN A 145 28.24 -17.16 -2.69
N ALA A 146 27.35 -16.59 -3.51
CA ALA A 146 25.94 -16.47 -3.17
C ALA A 146 25.30 -17.87 -3.10
N PRO A 147 24.52 -18.17 -2.06
CA PRO A 147 23.75 -19.41 -1.98
C PRO A 147 22.79 -19.49 -3.16
N THR A 148 22.68 -20.69 -3.74
CA THR A 148 21.73 -21.00 -4.81
C THR A 148 20.32 -20.90 -4.22
N VAL A 149 19.63 -19.79 -4.50
CA VAL A 149 18.24 -19.58 -4.05
C VAL A 149 17.35 -20.46 -4.91
N GLU A 150 16.72 -21.48 -4.30
CA GLU A 150 15.66 -22.22 -4.99
C GLU A 150 14.56 -21.24 -5.42
N PRO A 151 14.10 -21.30 -6.68
CA PRO A 151 13.07 -20.41 -7.17
C PRO A 151 11.82 -20.55 -6.30
N SER A 152 11.40 -19.43 -5.73
CA SER A 152 10.19 -19.39 -4.93
C SER A 152 9.02 -19.60 -5.90
N ILE A 153 8.00 -20.39 -5.54
CA ILE A 153 6.78 -20.41 -6.37
C ILE A 153 6.19 -19.01 -6.51
N PHE A 154 6.44 -18.13 -5.54
CA PHE A 154 6.01 -16.75 -5.58
C PHE A 154 6.77 -15.91 -6.61
N ASP A 155 7.88 -16.41 -7.16
CA ASP A 155 8.56 -15.74 -8.27
C ASP A 155 7.70 -15.81 -9.55
N ASP A 156 6.89 -16.87 -9.73
CA ASP A 156 5.90 -16.95 -10.81
C ASP A 156 4.67 -16.06 -10.54
N TYR A 157 4.32 -15.86 -9.26
CA TYR A 157 3.20 -15.00 -8.82
C TYR A 157 3.60 -13.55 -8.56
N ARG A 158 4.89 -13.23 -8.65
CA ARG A 158 5.34 -11.84 -8.60
C ARG A 158 4.90 -11.20 -9.89
N LEU A 159 3.80 -10.47 -9.81
CA LEU A 159 3.55 -9.39 -10.75
C LEU A 159 4.75 -8.47 -10.65
N THR A 160 5.66 -8.57 -11.61
CA THR A 160 6.74 -7.61 -11.72
C THR A 160 6.10 -6.23 -11.81
N PRO A 161 6.73 -5.19 -11.23
CA PRO A 161 6.26 -3.82 -11.37
C PRO A 161 5.90 -3.49 -12.83
N ASP A 162 6.61 -4.05 -13.81
CA ASP A 162 6.32 -3.88 -15.25
C ASP A 162 4.99 -4.53 -15.71
N LYS A 163 4.60 -5.68 -15.15
CA LYS A 163 3.28 -6.32 -15.41
C LYS A 163 2.13 -5.58 -14.72
N LEU A 164 2.38 -4.97 -13.56
CA LEU A 164 1.42 -4.05 -12.92
C LEU A 164 1.34 -2.71 -13.67
N ALA A 165 2.48 -2.13 -14.05
CA ALA A 165 2.59 -0.85 -14.75
C ALA A 165 2.07 -0.90 -16.18
N SER A 166 2.22 -2.02 -16.88
CA SER A 166 1.57 -2.21 -18.19
C SER A 166 0.04 -2.25 -18.09
N SER A 167 -0.51 -2.52 -16.90
CA SER A 167 -1.94 -2.36 -16.60
C SER A 167 -2.32 -0.95 -16.12
N GLU A 168 -1.36 -0.07 -15.81
CA GLU A 168 -1.64 1.32 -15.42
C GLU A 168 -2.10 2.20 -16.59
N LYS A 169 -2.04 1.70 -17.84
CA LYS A 169 -2.61 2.37 -19.01
C LYS A 169 -4.14 2.33 -19.08
N HIS A 170 -4.80 1.76 -18.08
CA HIS A 170 -6.24 1.81 -17.97
C HIS A 170 -6.65 3.16 -17.36
N GLY A 171 -7.29 4.00 -18.17
CA GLY A 171 -7.86 5.28 -17.73
C GLY A 171 -8.72 5.16 -16.47
N THR A 172 -9.07 6.32 -15.91
CA THR A 172 -10.04 6.39 -14.80
C THR A 172 -11.33 5.71 -15.23
N LEU A 173 -11.63 4.55 -14.64
CA LEU A 173 -12.93 3.91 -14.83
C LEU A 173 -13.97 4.85 -14.22
N ASN A 174 -15.02 5.14 -14.97
CA ASN A 174 -16.18 5.77 -14.36
C ASN A 174 -16.85 4.79 -13.37
N PRO A 175 -17.74 5.24 -12.47
CA PRO A 175 -18.38 4.37 -11.50
C PRO A 175 -19.10 3.16 -12.11
N GLU A 176 -19.75 3.32 -13.26
CA GLU A 176 -20.46 2.23 -13.94
C GLU A 176 -19.47 1.16 -14.45
N GLU A 177 -18.40 1.58 -15.10
CA GLU A 177 -17.33 0.68 -15.59
C GLU A 177 -16.63 -0.04 -14.43
N TYR A 178 -16.42 0.66 -13.30
CA TYR A 178 -15.83 0.04 -12.11
C TYR A 178 -16.76 -1.04 -11.54
N MET A 179 -18.05 -0.76 -11.43
CA MET A 179 -19.03 -1.73 -10.93
C MET A 179 -19.18 -2.92 -11.88
N ALA A 180 -19.14 -2.70 -13.19
CA ALA A 180 -19.12 -3.78 -14.17
C ALA A 180 -17.88 -4.66 -14.04
N ALA A 181 -16.70 -4.05 -13.85
CA ALA A 181 -15.46 -4.79 -13.58
C ALA A 181 -15.53 -5.56 -12.25
N LEU A 182 -16.12 -4.96 -11.22
CA LEU A 182 -16.33 -5.58 -9.90
C LEU A 182 -17.28 -6.77 -9.97
N LYS A 183 -18.34 -6.69 -10.79
CA LYS A 183 -19.27 -7.80 -11.08
C LYS A 183 -18.60 -8.95 -11.83
N GLY A 184 -17.59 -8.66 -12.65
CA GLY A 184 -16.86 -9.64 -13.46
C GLY A 184 -15.63 -10.26 -12.77
N VAL A 185 -15.19 -9.73 -11.63
CA VAL A 185 -14.00 -10.26 -10.95
C VAL A 185 -14.31 -11.60 -10.28
N SER A 186 -13.33 -12.49 -10.24
CA SER A 186 -13.47 -13.77 -9.55
C SER A 186 -13.67 -13.53 -8.05
N ALA A 187 -14.81 -13.97 -7.52
CA ALA A 187 -15.18 -13.81 -6.13
C ALA A 187 -15.69 -15.14 -5.54
N ILE A 188 -15.56 -15.26 -4.22
CA ILE A 188 -16.13 -16.35 -3.43
C ILE A 188 -17.49 -15.86 -2.92
N THR A 189 -18.56 -16.59 -3.20
CA THR A 189 -19.93 -16.14 -2.93
C THR A 189 -20.48 -16.81 -1.68
N THR A 190 -21.10 -16.04 -0.79
CA THR A 190 -21.86 -16.57 0.35
C THR A 190 -23.19 -15.85 0.51
N GLY A 191 -24.18 -16.54 1.07
CA GLY A 191 -25.53 -16.01 1.20
C GLY A 191 -26.35 -16.12 -0.09
N ASN A 192 -27.59 -15.71 0.00
CA ASN A 192 -28.59 -15.82 -1.06
C ASN A 192 -29.62 -14.68 -1.02
N GLY A 193 -29.32 -13.62 -0.28
CA GLY A 193 -30.21 -12.46 -0.19
C GLY A 193 -30.15 -11.57 -1.44
N PRO A 194 -31.16 -10.71 -1.64
CA PRO A 194 -31.29 -9.91 -2.86
C PRO A 194 -30.29 -8.74 -2.94
N ARG A 195 -29.61 -8.38 -1.85
CA ARG A 195 -28.67 -7.25 -1.82
C ARG A 195 -27.25 -7.74 -2.08
N HIS A 196 -26.64 -7.30 -3.18
CA HIS A 196 -25.29 -7.72 -3.54
C HIS A 196 -24.26 -6.76 -2.96
N VAL A 197 -23.29 -7.31 -2.22
CA VAL A 197 -22.15 -6.56 -1.68
C VAL A 197 -20.84 -7.22 -2.09
N TYR A 198 -19.84 -6.42 -2.43
CA TYR A 198 -18.54 -6.87 -2.90
C TYR A 198 -17.48 -6.49 -1.89
N VAL A 199 -16.70 -7.45 -1.40
CA VAL A 199 -15.80 -7.23 -0.27
C VAL A 199 -14.37 -7.56 -0.68
N PHE A 200 -13.53 -6.54 -0.83
CA PHE A 200 -12.09 -6.77 -0.92
C PHE A 200 -11.58 -7.22 0.44
N THR A 201 -11.00 -8.41 0.48
CA THR A 201 -10.64 -9.10 1.72
C THR A 201 -9.22 -9.66 1.67
N ASP A 202 -8.48 -9.53 2.77
CA ASP A 202 -7.17 -10.17 2.94
C ASP A 202 -7.28 -11.23 4.05
N PRO A 203 -6.94 -12.50 3.80
CA PRO A 203 -7.05 -13.57 4.79
C PRO A 203 -6.23 -13.32 6.06
N ASN A 204 -5.18 -12.50 5.98
CA ASN A 204 -4.34 -12.16 7.13
C ASN A 204 -4.91 -10.98 7.93
N CYS A 205 -5.84 -10.20 7.38
CA CYS A 205 -6.40 -9.02 8.03
C CYS A 205 -7.39 -9.39 9.16
N PRO A 206 -7.14 -8.97 10.42
CA PRO A 206 -8.06 -9.23 11.54
C PRO A 206 -9.45 -8.63 11.35
N HIS A 207 -9.56 -7.44 10.76
CA HIS A 207 -10.85 -6.81 10.50
C HIS A 207 -11.64 -7.56 9.43
N CYS A 208 -10.96 -8.11 8.41
CA CYS A 208 -11.62 -8.94 7.39
C CYS A 208 -12.29 -10.17 8.01
N ARG A 209 -11.62 -10.80 8.99
CA ARG A 209 -12.19 -11.93 9.74
C ARG A 209 -13.40 -11.54 10.57
N SER A 210 -13.35 -10.39 11.25
CA SER A 210 -14.49 -9.85 12.00
C SER A 210 -15.69 -9.61 11.09
N GLU A 211 -15.49 -8.96 9.95
CA GLU A 211 -16.53 -8.70 8.97
C GLU A 211 -17.12 -9.99 8.39
N TYR A 212 -16.28 -10.96 8.03
CA TYR A 212 -16.72 -12.28 7.60
C TYR A 212 -17.59 -12.96 8.66
N LYS A 213 -17.22 -12.88 9.94
CA LYS A 213 -18.03 -13.42 11.03
C LYS A 213 -19.38 -12.71 11.14
N TYR A 214 -19.42 -11.39 11.07
CA TYR A 214 -20.66 -10.61 11.11
C TYR A 214 -21.56 -10.86 9.90
N SER A 215 -20.98 -11.18 8.74
CA SER A 215 -21.75 -11.47 7.52
C SER A 215 -22.64 -12.70 7.66
N LYS A 216 -22.27 -13.68 8.50
CA LYS A 216 -22.97 -14.97 8.62
C LYS A 216 -24.43 -14.81 9.01
N SER A 217 -24.76 -13.89 9.91
CA SER A 217 -26.15 -13.63 10.33
C SER A 217 -26.97 -12.85 9.31
N HIS A 218 -26.34 -12.34 8.25
CA HIS A 218 -26.95 -11.47 7.24
C HIS A 218 -27.07 -12.15 5.86
N GLN A 219 -26.72 -13.43 5.77
CA GLN A 219 -26.68 -14.19 4.51
C GLN A 219 -28.05 -14.38 3.83
N SER A 220 -29.16 -14.25 4.57
CA SER A 220 -30.50 -14.24 3.97
C SER A 220 -30.89 -12.89 3.37
N GLU A 221 -30.21 -11.81 3.78
CA GLU A 221 -30.49 -10.44 3.33
C GLU A 221 -29.53 -9.98 2.25
N PHE A 222 -28.32 -10.55 2.24
CA PHE A 222 -27.25 -10.22 1.33
C PHE A 222 -26.69 -11.43 0.59
N THR A 223 -26.20 -11.19 -0.61
CA THR A 223 -25.26 -12.05 -1.33
C THR A 223 -23.90 -11.36 -1.30
N PHE A 224 -22.95 -11.95 -0.57
CA PHE A 224 -21.60 -11.45 -0.42
C PHE A 224 -20.69 -12.02 -1.51
N HIS A 225 -19.92 -11.15 -2.15
CA HIS A 225 -18.88 -11.48 -3.12
C HIS A 225 -17.52 -11.14 -2.52
N TRP A 226 -16.87 -12.12 -1.89
CA TRP A 226 -15.55 -11.96 -1.28
C TRP A 226 -14.47 -12.01 -2.35
N ILE A 227 -13.73 -10.92 -2.51
CA ILE A 227 -12.68 -10.73 -3.52
C ILE A 227 -11.34 -10.74 -2.79
N PRO A 228 -10.60 -11.87 -2.80
CA PRO A 228 -9.35 -11.96 -2.08
C PRO A 228 -8.28 -11.07 -2.71
N ILE A 229 -7.51 -10.40 -1.86
CA ILE A 229 -6.39 -9.53 -2.22
C ILE A 229 -5.28 -9.67 -1.18
N TYR A 230 -4.09 -9.15 -1.47
CA TYR A 230 -2.97 -9.07 -0.53
C TYR A 230 -2.64 -7.60 -0.26
N SER A 231 -3.09 -7.10 0.88
CA SER A 231 -2.87 -5.71 1.35
C SER A 231 -2.04 -5.64 2.62
N VAL A 232 -2.08 -6.70 3.45
CA VAL A 232 -1.36 -6.80 4.71
C VAL A 232 0.08 -7.26 4.48
N THR A 233 0.29 -8.15 3.50
CA THR A 233 1.60 -8.68 3.14
C THR A 233 2.09 -8.09 1.82
N ARG A 234 3.41 -7.87 1.70
CA ARG A 234 4.01 -7.32 0.47
C ARG A 234 3.85 -8.25 -0.74
N ASN A 235 3.82 -9.56 -0.50
CA ASN A 235 3.63 -10.59 -1.51
C ASN A 235 2.46 -11.50 -1.11
N PRO A 236 1.80 -12.15 -2.07
CA PRO A 236 0.81 -13.17 -1.77
C PRO A 236 1.43 -14.32 -0.97
N THR A 237 0.58 -14.99 -0.20
CA THR A 237 0.92 -16.16 0.63
C THR A 237 0.15 -17.38 0.11
N VAL A 238 0.43 -18.57 0.67
CA VAL A 238 -0.32 -19.80 0.34
C VAL A 238 -1.83 -19.61 0.56
N SER A 239 -2.23 -18.85 1.60
CA SER A 239 -3.63 -18.51 1.86
C SER A 239 -4.28 -17.72 0.73
N HIS A 240 -3.54 -16.83 0.08
CA HIS A 240 -4.07 -16.08 -1.07
C HIS A 240 -4.26 -17.00 -2.27
N ILE A 241 -3.27 -17.84 -2.58
CA ILE A 241 -3.35 -18.81 -3.69
C ILE A 241 -4.54 -19.76 -3.49
N ALA A 242 -4.78 -20.21 -2.26
CA ALA A 242 -5.91 -21.08 -1.93
C ALA A 242 -7.28 -20.42 -2.18
N LEU A 243 -7.39 -19.11 -1.95
CA LEU A 243 -8.63 -18.36 -2.21
C LEU A 243 -8.85 -18.02 -3.69
N HIS A 244 -7.90 -18.34 -4.57
CA HIS A 244 -8.02 -18.17 -6.02
C HIS A 244 -8.03 -19.49 -6.79
N GLN A 245 -8.22 -20.63 -6.11
CA GLN A 245 -8.40 -21.93 -6.76
C GLN A 245 -9.62 -21.92 -7.71
N PRO A 246 -9.60 -22.71 -8.80
CA PRO A 246 -10.66 -22.67 -9.81
C PRO A 246 -12.02 -23.16 -9.29
N ASP A 247 -12.05 -24.06 -8.31
CA ASP A 247 -13.28 -24.60 -7.75
C ASP A 247 -13.90 -23.70 -6.67
N GLN A 248 -15.17 -23.33 -6.85
CA GLN A 248 -15.87 -22.43 -5.93
C GLN A 248 -16.10 -23.04 -4.55
N ALA A 249 -16.44 -24.33 -4.47
CA ALA A 249 -16.72 -24.99 -3.21
C ALA A 249 -15.44 -25.14 -2.37
N GLU A 250 -14.32 -25.44 -3.03
CA GLU A 250 -13.00 -25.51 -2.44
C GLU A 250 -12.56 -24.13 -1.91
N ARG A 251 -12.70 -23.07 -2.71
CA ARG A 251 -12.43 -21.70 -2.27
C ARG A 251 -13.27 -21.29 -1.07
N LEU A 252 -14.56 -21.64 -1.05
CA LEU A 252 -15.42 -21.37 0.09
C LEU A 252 -14.95 -22.10 1.36
N SER A 253 -14.51 -23.35 1.22
CA SER A 253 -13.92 -24.12 2.32
C SER A 253 -12.61 -23.48 2.84
N TYR A 254 -11.73 -23.00 1.95
CA TYR A 254 -10.54 -22.25 2.37
C TYR A 254 -10.90 -20.94 3.06
N LEU A 255 -11.85 -20.18 2.50
CA LEU A 255 -12.31 -18.92 3.08
C LEU A 255 -12.84 -19.12 4.50
N ASP A 256 -13.73 -20.08 4.70
CA ASP A 256 -14.33 -20.33 6.01
C ASP A 256 -13.27 -20.70 7.05
N ARG A 257 -12.32 -21.58 6.69
CA ARG A 257 -11.22 -21.98 7.58
C ARG A 257 -10.27 -20.82 7.90
N LEU A 258 -9.82 -20.07 6.89
CA LEU A 258 -8.89 -18.95 7.05
C LEU A 258 -9.51 -17.80 7.85
N MET A 259 -10.79 -17.53 7.63
CA MET A 259 -11.50 -16.44 8.31
C MET A 259 -11.86 -16.78 9.76
N GLN A 260 -12.04 -18.06 10.10
CA GLN A 260 -12.24 -18.51 11.48
C GLN A 260 -10.93 -18.66 12.26
N SER A 261 -9.87 -19.17 11.61
CA SER A 261 -8.59 -19.42 12.25
C SER A 261 -7.43 -19.08 11.31
N PRO A 262 -6.69 -17.98 11.56
CA PRO A 262 -5.56 -17.58 10.73
C PRO A 262 -4.37 -18.54 10.82
N LYS A 263 -4.39 -19.49 11.77
CA LYS A 263 -3.35 -20.52 11.95
C LYS A 263 -3.64 -21.80 11.18
N THR A 264 -4.72 -21.86 10.41
CA THR A 264 -5.04 -23.04 9.61
C THR A 264 -3.92 -23.30 8.62
N ALA A 265 -3.26 -24.46 8.74
CA ALA A 265 -2.29 -24.91 7.76
C ALA A 265 -3.03 -25.25 6.46
N ILE A 266 -2.54 -24.70 5.35
CA ILE A 266 -2.93 -25.11 4.00
C ILE A 266 -1.72 -25.82 3.42
N GLU A 267 -1.91 -27.09 3.06
CA GLU A 267 -0.88 -27.88 2.39
C GLU A 267 -0.66 -27.28 1.01
N ARG A 268 0.59 -26.93 0.70
CA ARG A 268 0.91 -26.22 -0.54
C ARG A 268 0.81 -27.15 -1.74
N GLU A 269 1.12 -28.41 -1.53
CA GLU A 269 1.17 -29.47 -2.52
C GLU A 269 -0.23 -29.82 -3.06
N SER A 270 -1.29 -29.46 -2.33
CA SER A 270 -2.67 -29.65 -2.77
C SER A 270 -3.20 -28.50 -3.64
N LEU A 271 -2.46 -27.40 -3.77
CA LEU A 271 -2.91 -26.23 -4.51
C LEU A 271 -2.49 -26.29 -5.98
N ILE A 272 -3.43 -25.94 -6.85
CA ILE A 272 -3.16 -25.74 -8.27
C ILE A 272 -2.44 -24.41 -8.44
N ALA A 273 -1.24 -24.48 -9.01
CA ALA A 273 -0.37 -23.35 -9.24
C ALA A 273 -0.29 -23.01 -10.74
N THR A 274 -1.39 -22.48 -11.31
CA THR A 274 -1.48 -22.13 -12.74
C THR A 274 -1.42 -20.63 -12.99
N ASN A 275 -1.14 -20.24 -14.24
CA ASN A 275 -1.21 -18.85 -14.69
C ASN A 275 -2.60 -18.23 -14.45
N ASP A 276 -3.68 -19.01 -14.54
CA ASP A 276 -5.04 -18.51 -14.33
C ASP A 276 -5.27 -18.08 -12.88
N VAL A 277 -4.71 -18.80 -11.91
CA VAL A 277 -4.73 -18.41 -10.49
C VAL A 277 -3.97 -17.10 -10.30
N ALA A 278 -2.79 -16.97 -10.92
CA ALA A 278 -2.00 -15.75 -10.86
C ALA A 278 -2.72 -14.55 -11.48
N LEU A 279 -3.35 -14.72 -12.64
CA LEU A 279 -4.13 -13.69 -13.33
C LEU A 279 -5.35 -13.28 -12.51
N SER A 280 -6.07 -14.24 -11.93
CA SER A 280 -7.22 -13.95 -11.06
C SER A 280 -6.83 -13.09 -9.86
N MET A 281 -5.71 -13.40 -9.19
CA MET A 281 -5.17 -12.58 -8.11
C MET A 281 -4.78 -11.17 -8.61
N ALA A 282 -4.12 -11.10 -9.76
CA ALA A 282 -3.67 -9.85 -10.34
C ALA A 282 -4.84 -8.92 -10.68
N ASP A 283 -5.92 -9.45 -11.24
CA ASP A 283 -7.06 -8.66 -11.65
C ASP A 283 -7.85 -8.14 -10.44
N ALA A 284 -8.01 -8.96 -9.39
CA ALA A 284 -8.54 -8.52 -8.11
C ALA A 284 -7.68 -7.39 -7.49
N GLN A 285 -6.35 -7.58 -7.45
CA GLN A 285 -5.42 -6.59 -6.90
C GLN A 285 -5.45 -5.29 -7.70
N LYS A 286 -5.48 -5.34 -9.03
CA LYS A 286 -5.56 -4.14 -9.89
C LYS A 286 -6.84 -3.35 -9.62
N LEU A 287 -7.98 -4.03 -9.48
CA LEU A 287 -9.25 -3.37 -9.23
C LEU A 287 -9.26 -2.70 -7.85
N TYR A 288 -8.70 -3.37 -6.84
CA TYR A 288 -8.49 -2.81 -5.50
C TYR A 288 -7.60 -1.56 -5.50
N MET A 289 -6.49 -1.59 -6.25
CA MET A 289 -5.52 -0.47 -6.29
C MET A 289 -6.09 0.83 -6.88
N ARG A 290 -7.24 0.78 -7.54
CA ARG A 290 -7.97 1.97 -8.02
C ARG A 290 -8.76 2.69 -6.92
N LEU A 291 -8.96 2.07 -5.77
CA LEU A 291 -9.64 2.70 -4.65
C LEU A 291 -8.75 3.81 -4.08
N ASN A 292 -9.39 4.95 -3.77
CA ASN A 292 -8.72 6.08 -3.12
C ASN A 292 -8.34 5.75 -1.68
N ASP A 293 -9.19 4.99 -0.98
CA ASP A 293 -8.92 4.47 0.35
C ASP A 293 -8.67 2.95 0.25
N ARG A 294 -7.51 2.52 0.75
CA ARG A 294 -6.96 1.16 0.61
C ARG A 294 -6.89 0.46 1.97
N GLY A 295 -7.92 0.64 2.78
CA GLY A 295 -8.12 -0.20 3.97
C GLY A 295 -8.56 -1.61 3.57
N THR A 296 -8.42 -2.59 4.45
CA THR A 296 -9.16 -3.85 4.34
C THR A 296 -9.84 -4.18 5.66
N PRO A 297 -11.07 -4.71 5.64
CA PRO A 297 -11.91 -4.95 4.47
C PRO A 297 -12.43 -3.63 3.84
N VAL A 298 -12.76 -3.69 2.55
CA VAL A 298 -13.58 -2.66 1.89
C VAL A 298 -14.83 -3.33 1.35
N THR A 299 -15.99 -2.92 1.84
CA THR A 299 -17.28 -3.36 1.32
C THR A 299 -17.82 -2.32 0.34
N LEU A 300 -18.17 -2.75 -0.87
CA LEU A 300 -18.76 -1.94 -1.92
C LEU A 300 -20.16 -2.42 -2.27
N PHE A 301 -21.05 -1.48 -2.58
CA PHE A 301 -22.41 -1.77 -3.02
C PHE A 301 -22.96 -0.67 -3.93
N GLU A 302 -24.00 -1.02 -4.70
CA GLU A 302 -24.75 -0.05 -5.50
C GLU A 302 -25.74 0.68 -4.59
N SER A 303 -25.61 2.00 -4.52
CA SER A 303 -26.62 2.86 -3.88
C SER A 303 -27.86 2.96 -4.79
N PRO A 304 -29.05 3.21 -4.22
CA PRO A 304 -30.29 3.41 -4.99
C PRO A 304 -30.22 4.56 -6.00
N LYS A 305 -29.29 5.51 -5.80
CA LYS A 305 -29.02 6.64 -6.69
C LYS A 305 -28.12 6.30 -7.88
N GLY A 306 -27.72 5.03 -8.04
CA GLY A 306 -26.91 4.55 -9.17
C GLY A 306 -25.41 4.80 -9.03
N GLY A 307 -24.93 5.13 -7.82
CA GLY A 307 -23.50 5.28 -7.51
C GLY A 307 -22.95 4.10 -6.70
N ILE A 308 -21.62 3.96 -6.67
CA ILE A 308 -20.94 3.01 -5.79
C ILE A 308 -20.69 3.67 -4.43
N THR A 309 -21.17 3.03 -3.36
CA THR A 309 -20.75 3.37 -2.00
C THR A 309 -19.67 2.39 -1.56
N ALA A 310 -18.63 2.88 -0.91
CA ALA A 310 -17.56 2.07 -0.31
C ALA A 310 -17.46 2.37 1.19
N VAL A 311 -17.40 1.32 2.01
CA VAL A 311 -17.24 1.42 3.46
C VAL A 311 -16.00 0.63 3.87
N ASN A 312 -15.10 1.29 4.60
CA ASN A 312 -13.84 0.71 5.06
C ASN A 312 -13.95 0.23 6.51
N GLY A 313 -13.38 -0.95 6.77
CA GLY A 313 -13.29 -1.52 8.11
C GLY A 313 -14.52 -2.32 8.52
N SER A 314 -14.38 -3.00 9.66
CA SER A 314 -15.40 -3.91 10.18
C SER A 314 -16.14 -3.28 11.36
N ASP A 315 -17.47 -3.19 11.29
CA ASP A 315 -18.35 -2.85 12.41
C ASP A 315 -19.45 -3.91 12.54
N SER A 316 -19.87 -4.23 13.77
CA SER A 316 -20.99 -5.16 14.00
C SER A 316 -22.31 -4.69 13.36
N LYS A 317 -22.47 -3.38 13.16
CA LYS A 317 -23.65 -2.74 12.57
C LYS A 317 -23.49 -2.40 11.10
N LEU A 318 -22.38 -2.78 10.48
CA LEU A 318 -22.06 -2.43 9.09
C LEU A 318 -23.20 -2.81 8.14
N PHE A 319 -23.69 -4.05 8.23
CA PHE A 319 -24.71 -4.55 7.30
C PHE A 319 -26.10 -4.00 7.55
N GLU A 320 -26.40 -3.54 8.76
CA GLU A 320 -27.63 -2.79 9.06
C GLU A 320 -27.59 -1.42 8.40
N MET A 321 -26.45 -0.71 8.51
CA MET A 321 -26.27 0.58 7.82
C MET A 321 -26.32 0.44 6.31
N ILE A 322 -25.66 -0.59 5.73
CA ILE A 322 -25.70 -0.84 4.29
C ILE A 322 -27.13 -1.16 3.84
N LYS A 323 -27.86 -1.98 4.60
CA LYS A 323 -29.25 -2.29 4.30
C LYS A 323 -30.11 -1.03 4.29
N ASP A 324 -30.00 -0.20 5.32
CA ASP A 324 -30.74 1.06 5.42
C ASP A 324 -30.41 1.96 4.22
N GLU A 325 -29.15 2.05 3.81
CA GLU A 325 -28.74 2.86 2.64
C GLU A 325 -29.26 2.30 1.31
N MET A 326 -29.32 0.97 1.15
CA MET A 326 -29.84 0.31 -0.05
C MET A 326 -31.37 0.37 -0.16
N ASP A 327 -32.08 0.65 0.94
CA ASP A 327 -33.54 0.70 0.98
C ASP A 327 -34.11 2.14 0.80
N LEU A 328 -33.25 3.17 0.73
CA LEU A 328 -33.62 4.60 0.56
C LEU A 328 -33.89 5.01 -0.88
#